data_AF-A0A1C0V3L3-F1
#
_entry.id   AF-A0A1C0V3L3-F1
#
_cell.length_a   1.000
_cell.length_b   1.000
_cell.length_c   1.000
_cell.angle_alpha   90.00
_cell.angle_beta   90.00
_cell.angle_gamma   90.00
#
_symmetry.space_group_name_H-M   'P 1'
#
loop_
_entity.id
_entity.type
_entity.pdbx_description
1 polymer ?
#
loop_
_entity_poly.entity_id
_entity_poly.type
_entity_poly.pdbx_seq_one_letter_code
_entity_poly.pdbx_strand_id
1 'polypeptide(L)'
;MYRPNPEKKPLRRALLLQRQVMPQNKWHNLSTALRDRIQSLPEWQTAQVIFAYVSHRLEPDILPLAQTELGRNKIWVLPRCQGELLIWHRWQPGEPLEPGAYGVQEPASDAPVVEPTAADLVLAPCVGADRLGYRLGYGGGYYDRLLAEVRSNTHTIGVCFDFALLDALPTDPWDRQFEAFCTESQVIHPQSHGPTHIRITIKLFAVYQETFGKSELIWELPAGITAGEVCDLMIQKHPNLGHWRNMTRFGINFQFVPDSTLLRDGDELVLIPPVSGG
;
A
#
# COMPACT_ATOMS: atom_id res chain seq x y z
N MET A 1 10.92 20.20 10.22
CA MET A 1 10.71 20.20 8.76
C MET A 1 11.48 19.00 8.21
N TYR A 2 10.79 17.93 7.85
CA TYR A 2 11.49 16.76 7.30
C TYR A 2 12.04 17.12 5.91
N ARG A 3 13.27 16.66 5.63
CA ARG A 3 13.90 16.82 4.31
C ARG A 3 13.78 15.51 3.56
N PRO A 4 13.53 15.53 2.23
CA PRO A 4 13.54 14.32 1.43
C PRO A 4 14.88 13.60 1.54
N ASN A 5 14.84 12.27 1.56
CA ASN A 5 16.02 11.43 1.59
C ASN A 5 16.97 11.81 0.44
N PRO A 6 18.23 12.21 0.73
CA PRO A 6 19.16 12.73 -0.28
C PRO A 6 19.52 11.70 -1.35
N GLU A 7 19.37 10.40 -1.07
CA GLU A 7 19.69 9.30 -2.00
C GLU A 7 18.66 9.13 -3.11
N LYS A 8 17.43 9.62 -2.92
CA LYS A 8 16.38 9.54 -3.95
C LYS A 8 16.74 10.28 -5.22
N LYS A 9 17.40 11.45 -5.10
CA LYS A 9 17.73 12.30 -6.26
C LYS A 9 18.76 11.66 -7.20
N PRO A 10 19.92 11.16 -6.74
CA PRO A 10 20.87 10.47 -7.63
C PRO A 10 20.28 9.17 -8.19
N LEU A 11 19.53 8.40 -7.40
CA LEU A 11 18.90 7.16 -7.88
C LEU A 11 17.89 7.44 -9.00
N ARG A 12 17.01 8.43 -8.83
CA ARG A 12 16.06 8.88 -9.86
C ARG A 12 16.79 9.25 -11.15
N ARG A 13 17.90 9.97 -11.05
CA ARG A 13 18.71 10.37 -12.21
C ARG A 13 19.27 9.15 -12.93
N ALA A 14 19.82 8.18 -12.21
CA ALA A 14 20.39 6.96 -12.81
C ALA A 14 19.33 6.16 -13.60
N LEU A 15 18.17 5.93 -12.98
CA LEU A 15 17.07 5.18 -13.62
C LEU A 15 16.50 5.90 -14.84
N LEU A 16 16.37 7.23 -14.78
CA LEU A 16 15.94 8.02 -15.94
C LEU A 16 16.93 7.97 -17.09
N LEU A 17 18.24 8.03 -16.81
CA LEU A 17 19.27 7.89 -17.84
C LEU A 17 19.20 6.51 -18.51
N GLN A 18 19.05 5.45 -17.72
CA GLN A 18 18.90 4.09 -18.25
C GLN A 18 17.67 3.95 -19.15
N ARG A 19 16.56 4.62 -18.80
CA ARG A 19 15.36 4.65 -19.64
C ARG A 19 15.55 5.46 -20.92
N GLN A 20 16.24 6.61 -20.84
CA GLN A 20 16.47 7.51 -21.97
C GLN A 20 17.33 6.89 -23.07
N VAL A 21 18.24 5.98 -22.72
CA VAL A 21 19.07 5.25 -23.69
C VAL A 21 18.38 4.01 -24.27
N MET A 22 17.13 3.73 -23.87
CA MET A 22 16.39 2.58 -24.36
C MET A 22 15.96 2.79 -25.83
N PRO A 23 16.30 1.86 -26.74
CA PRO A 23 15.80 1.91 -28.11
C PRO A 23 14.27 1.88 -28.17
N GLN A 24 13.69 2.66 -29.09
CA GLN A 24 12.23 2.83 -29.19
C GLN A 24 11.49 1.50 -29.45
N ASN A 25 12.05 0.60 -30.26
CA ASN A 25 11.49 -0.73 -30.49
C ASN A 25 11.47 -1.58 -29.21
N LYS A 26 12.54 -1.52 -28.41
CA LYS A 26 12.60 -2.20 -27.12
C LYS A 26 11.55 -1.63 -26.17
N TRP A 27 11.46 -0.31 -26.05
CA TRP A 27 10.45 0.36 -25.22
C TRP A 27 9.02 -0.04 -25.60
N HIS A 28 8.72 -0.10 -26.90
CA HIS A 28 7.41 -0.51 -27.40
C HIS A 28 7.09 -1.98 -27.07
N ASN A 29 8.05 -2.89 -27.26
CA ASN A 29 7.88 -4.30 -26.97
C ASN A 29 7.67 -4.55 -25.47
N LEU A 30 8.47 -3.90 -24.61
CA LEU A 30 8.33 -4.02 -23.16
C LEU A 30 7.01 -3.43 -22.67
N SER A 31 6.59 -2.27 -23.23
CA SER A 31 5.29 -1.68 -22.91
C SER A 31 4.13 -2.59 -23.33
N THR A 32 4.27 -3.33 -24.44
CA THR A 32 3.27 -4.32 -24.87
C THR A 32 3.19 -5.50 -23.91
N ALA A 33 4.32 -6.13 -23.57
CA ALA A 33 4.35 -7.22 -22.60
C ALA A 33 3.79 -6.82 -21.23
N LEU A 34 4.05 -5.57 -20.81
CA LEU A 34 3.52 -5.02 -19.58
C LEU A 34 1.99 -4.85 -19.63
N ARG A 35 1.44 -4.38 -20.76
CA ARG A 35 0.00 -4.28 -20.98
C ARG A 35 -0.68 -5.65 -20.91
N ASP A 36 -0.13 -6.65 -21.60
CA ASP A 36 -0.66 -8.02 -21.57
C ASP A 36 -0.73 -8.55 -20.13
N ARG A 37 0.30 -8.24 -19.33
CA ARG A 37 0.34 -8.61 -17.92
C ARG A 37 -0.70 -7.87 -17.09
N ILE A 38 -0.84 -6.55 -17.25
CA ILE A 38 -1.90 -5.79 -16.58
C ILE A 38 -3.27 -6.40 -16.89
N GLN A 39 -3.53 -6.76 -18.15
CA GLN A 39 -4.82 -7.36 -18.53
C GLN A 39 -5.06 -8.72 -17.88
N SER A 40 -4.02 -9.47 -17.54
CA SER A 40 -4.16 -10.77 -16.87
C SER A 40 -4.51 -10.68 -15.38
N LEU A 41 -4.43 -9.49 -14.78
CA LEU A 41 -4.64 -9.29 -13.34
C LEU A 41 -6.11 -9.45 -12.92
N PRO A 42 -6.41 -10.15 -11.81
CA PRO A 42 -7.77 -10.21 -11.26
C PRO A 42 -8.37 -8.83 -10.97
N GLU A 43 -7.56 -7.92 -10.43
CA GLU A 43 -7.92 -6.54 -10.10
C GLU A 43 -8.29 -5.75 -11.36
N TRP A 44 -7.63 -6.03 -12.49
CA TRP A 44 -7.97 -5.45 -13.78
C TRP A 44 -9.34 -5.91 -14.28
N GLN A 45 -9.65 -7.20 -14.13
CA GLN A 45 -10.90 -7.77 -14.64
C GLN A 45 -12.12 -7.16 -13.96
N THR A 46 -12.06 -6.93 -12.65
CA THR A 46 -13.19 -6.42 -11.85
C THR A 46 -13.32 -4.89 -11.87
N ALA A 47 -12.20 -4.16 -12.00
CA ALA A 47 -12.20 -2.70 -11.95
C ALA A 47 -13.05 -2.05 -13.05
N GLN A 48 -13.91 -1.09 -12.67
CA GLN A 48 -14.71 -0.28 -13.60
C GLN A 48 -14.13 1.13 -13.73
N VAL A 49 -13.61 1.72 -12.65
CA VAL A 49 -13.00 3.05 -12.67
C VAL A 49 -11.48 2.93 -12.53
N ILE A 50 -10.76 3.22 -13.62
CA ILE A 50 -9.31 3.10 -13.72
C ILE A 50 -8.69 4.49 -13.72
N PHE A 51 -7.94 4.79 -12.66
CA PHE A 51 -7.06 5.95 -12.60
C PHE A 51 -5.74 5.55 -13.24
N ALA A 52 -5.39 6.19 -14.35
CA ALA A 52 -4.19 5.88 -15.14
C ALA A 52 -3.33 7.13 -15.32
N TYR A 53 -2.28 7.00 -16.12
CA TYR A 53 -1.38 8.10 -16.47
C TYR A 53 -1.17 8.16 -17.97
N VAL A 54 -0.73 9.32 -18.44
CA VAL A 54 -0.23 9.49 -19.80
C VAL A 54 1.28 9.35 -19.78
N SER A 55 1.82 8.40 -20.56
CA SER A 55 3.25 8.11 -20.57
C SER A 55 4.07 9.36 -20.89
N HIS A 56 5.04 9.65 -20.03
CA HIS A 56 5.98 10.75 -20.18
C HIS A 56 7.42 10.25 -19.98
N ARG A 57 8.39 10.81 -20.72
CA ARG A 57 9.82 10.44 -20.63
C ARG A 57 10.07 8.93 -20.73
N LEU A 58 9.47 8.28 -21.74
CA LEU A 58 9.60 6.86 -22.01
C LEU A 58 9.15 5.95 -20.85
N GLU A 59 8.21 6.40 -20.01
CA GLU A 59 7.45 5.49 -19.15
C GLU A 59 6.80 4.37 -19.95
N PRO A 60 6.48 3.22 -19.33
CA PRO A 60 5.66 2.21 -19.98
C PRO A 60 4.37 2.83 -20.51
N ASP A 61 4.06 2.61 -21.78
CA ASP A 61 2.82 3.12 -22.37
C ASP A 61 1.66 2.15 -22.13
N ILE A 62 0.72 2.60 -21.29
CA ILE A 62 -0.45 1.82 -20.89
C ILE A 62 -1.77 2.31 -21.51
N LEU A 63 -1.81 3.52 -22.11
CA LEU A 63 -3.03 4.07 -22.68
C LEU A 63 -3.67 3.19 -23.78
N PRO A 64 -2.90 2.46 -24.60
CA PRO A 64 -3.50 1.52 -25.56
C PRO A 64 -4.38 0.43 -24.93
N LEU A 65 -4.27 0.15 -23.63
CA LEU A 65 -5.21 -0.73 -22.92
C LEU A 65 -6.65 -0.20 -23.00
N ALA A 66 -6.83 1.12 -22.98
CA ALA A 66 -8.14 1.74 -23.05
C ALA A 66 -8.85 1.43 -24.37
N GLN A 67 -8.08 1.33 -25.46
CA GLN A 67 -8.61 0.94 -26.77
C GLN A 67 -9.05 -0.52 -26.80
N THR A 68 -8.32 -1.42 -26.14
CA THR A 68 -8.67 -2.85 -26.09
C THR A 68 -9.91 -3.16 -25.25
N GLU A 69 -10.30 -2.23 -24.37
CA GLU A 69 -11.48 -2.36 -23.50
C GLU A 69 -12.69 -1.56 -24.03
N LEU A 70 -12.64 -1.06 -25.27
CA LEU A 70 -13.79 -0.44 -25.93
C LEU A 70 -14.99 -1.42 -25.92
N GLY A 71 -16.09 -0.99 -25.30
CA GLY A 71 -17.30 -1.80 -25.13
C GLY A 71 -17.45 -2.53 -23.79
N ARG A 72 -16.43 -2.51 -22.92
CA ARG A 72 -16.49 -3.09 -21.56
C ARG A 72 -16.85 -2.09 -20.46
N ASN A 73 -17.30 -0.88 -20.85
CA ASN A 73 -17.78 0.18 -19.95
C ASN A 73 -16.81 0.63 -18.83
N LYS A 74 -15.51 0.35 -18.95
CA LYS A 74 -14.51 0.89 -18.03
C LYS A 74 -14.39 2.40 -18.21
N ILE A 75 -14.42 3.14 -17.11
CA ILE A 75 -14.21 4.58 -17.03
C ILE A 75 -12.73 4.84 -16.83
N TRP A 76 -12.11 5.53 -17.77
CA TRP A 76 -10.72 5.93 -17.69
C TRP A 76 -10.62 7.33 -17.10
N VAL A 77 -9.69 7.50 -16.17
CA VAL A 77 -9.46 8.75 -15.46
C VAL A 77 -7.98 9.09 -15.59
N LEU A 78 -7.69 10.27 -16.14
CA LEU A 78 -6.34 10.77 -16.38
C LEU A 78 -6.09 12.05 -15.59
N PRO A 79 -4.86 12.29 -15.14
CA PRO A 79 -4.53 13.48 -14.36
C PRO A 79 -4.31 14.70 -15.26
N ARG A 80 -4.71 15.85 -14.74
CA ARG A 80 -4.33 17.18 -15.22
C ARG A 80 -3.61 17.92 -14.10
N CYS A 81 -2.48 18.56 -14.40
CA CYS A 81 -1.77 19.37 -13.41
C CYS A 81 -2.46 20.73 -13.25
N GLN A 82 -2.83 21.07 -12.02
CA GLN A 82 -3.32 22.40 -11.67
C GLN A 82 -2.49 22.94 -10.49
N GLY A 83 -1.45 23.71 -10.81
CA GLY A 83 -0.45 24.15 -9.83
C GLY A 83 0.33 22.98 -9.25
N GLU A 84 0.24 22.78 -7.93
CA GLU A 84 0.89 21.68 -7.21
C GLU A 84 -0.03 20.48 -6.96
N LEU A 85 -1.20 20.44 -7.60
CA LEU A 85 -2.19 19.37 -7.47
C LEU A 85 -2.42 18.65 -8.80
N LEU A 86 -2.84 17.38 -8.73
CA LEU A 86 -3.44 16.68 -9.86
C LEU A 86 -4.94 16.70 -9.68
N ILE A 87 -5.65 17.15 -10.71
CA ILE A 87 -7.09 16.98 -10.84
C ILE A 87 -7.34 15.82 -11.78
N TRP A 88 -8.23 14.93 -11.38
CA TRP A 88 -8.49 13.67 -12.08
C TRP A 88 -9.71 13.83 -12.96
N HIS A 89 -9.53 13.76 -14.27
CA HIS A 89 -10.61 13.95 -15.23
C HIS A 89 -10.92 12.65 -15.94
N ARG A 90 -12.20 12.41 -16.18
CA ARG A 90 -12.65 11.34 -17.06
C ARG A 90 -12.10 11.60 -18.47
N TRP A 91 -11.65 10.52 -19.11
CA TRP A 91 -11.20 10.50 -20.48
C TRP A 91 -11.78 9.26 -21.18
N GLN A 92 -12.03 9.36 -22.48
CA GLN A 92 -12.45 8.22 -23.30
C GLN A 92 -11.41 7.91 -24.37
N PRO A 93 -11.23 6.62 -24.72
CA PRO A 93 -10.34 6.25 -25.82
C PRO A 93 -10.72 6.97 -27.11
N GLY A 94 -9.78 7.74 -27.66
CA GLY A 94 -9.96 8.52 -28.88
C GLY A 94 -10.29 10.00 -28.66
N GLU A 95 -10.61 10.41 -27.43
CA GLU A 95 -10.68 11.83 -27.10
C GLU A 95 -9.27 12.46 -27.19
N PRO A 96 -9.15 13.68 -27.75
CA PRO A 96 -7.87 14.34 -27.86
C PRO A 96 -7.30 14.63 -26.47
N LEU A 97 -5.98 14.53 -26.35
CA LEU A 97 -5.25 15.07 -25.22
C LEU A 97 -4.63 16.41 -25.63
N GLU A 98 -4.57 17.33 -24.67
CA GLU A 98 -4.04 18.67 -24.83
C GLU A 98 -2.61 18.75 -24.28
N PRO A 99 -1.74 19.61 -24.84
CA PRO A 99 -0.47 19.93 -24.21
C PRO A 99 -0.68 20.51 -22.80
N GLY A 100 -0.19 19.80 -21.80
CA GLY A 100 -0.32 20.14 -20.39
C GLY A 100 0.96 20.62 -19.74
N ALA A 101 0.97 20.63 -18.40
CA ALA A 101 2.14 21.02 -17.64
C ALA A 101 3.32 20.04 -17.88
N TYR A 102 4.54 20.55 -17.79
CA TYR A 102 5.78 19.75 -17.89
C TYR A 102 5.94 18.93 -19.18
N GLY A 103 5.16 19.24 -20.23
CA GLY A 103 5.17 18.51 -21.50
C GLY A 103 4.45 17.15 -21.45
N VAL A 104 3.59 16.93 -20.45
CA VAL A 104 2.67 15.79 -20.38
C VAL A 104 1.40 16.15 -21.17
N GLN A 105 0.83 15.18 -21.88
CA GLN A 105 -0.47 15.35 -22.53
C GLN A 105 -1.57 15.13 -21.47
N GLU A 106 -2.56 16.01 -21.41
CA GLU A 106 -3.58 16.05 -20.36
C GLU A 106 -4.99 15.98 -20.98
N PRO A 107 -6.00 15.46 -20.26
CA PRO A 107 -7.39 15.55 -20.71
C PRO A 107 -7.85 17.00 -20.80
N ALA A 108 -8.90 17.24 -21.59
CA ALA A 108 -9.51 18.56 -21.77
C ALA A 108 -9.86 19.21 -20.43
N SER A 109 -9.64 20.52 -20.30
CA SER A 109 -9.84 21.22 -19.02
C SER A 109 -11.28 21.23 -18.50
N ASP A 110 -12.26 21.04 -19.40
CA ASP A 110 -13.69 20.97 -19.12
C ASP A 110 -14.22 19.52 -19.00
N ALA A 111 -13.34 18.52 -19.13
CA ALA A 111 -13.72 17.13 -18.95
C ALA A 111 -14.24 16.90 -17.50
N PRO A 112 -15.20 16.00 -17.27
CA PRO A 112 -15.75 15.78 -15.93
C PRO A 112 -14.68 15.34 -14.92
N VAL A 113 -14.64 16.00 -13.76
CA VAL A 113 -13.77 15.61 -12.64
C VAL A 113 -14.31 14.34 -11.96
N VAL A 114 -13.40 13.46 -11.56
CA VAL A 114 -13.68 12.22 -10.84
C VAL A 114 -12.91 12.21 -9.53
N GLU A 115 -13.60 12.06 -8.42
CA GLU A 115 -12.98 12.01 -7.10
C GLU A 115 -12.14 10.72 -6.92
N PRO A 116 -10.96 10.78 -6.26
CA PRO A 116 -10.13 9.61 -5.97
C PRO A 116 -10.86 8.46 -5.26
N THR A 117 -11.88 8.77 -4.46
CA THR A 117 -12.70 7.77 -3.77
C THR A 117 -13.50 6.88 -4.72
N ALA A 118 -13.69 7.29 -5.98
CA ALA A 118 -14.34 6.48 -7.00
C ALA A 118 -13.41 5.42 -7.63
N ALA A 119 -12.10 5.45 -7.34
CA ALA A 119 -11.15 4.54 -7.97
C ALA A 119 -11.38 3.08 -7.56
N ASP A 120 -11.51 2.19 -8.56
CA ASP A 120 -11.39 0.75 -8.35
C ASP A 120 -9.92 0.31 -8.45
N LEU A 121 -9.19 0.89 -9.41
CA LEU A 121 -7.80 0.58 -9.69
C LEU A 121 -7.02 1.86 -10.00
N VAL A 122 -5.87 2.03 -9.35
CA VAL A 122 -4.86 3.05 -9.68
C VAL A 122 -3.66 2.38 -10.34
N LEU A 123 -3.35 2.78 -11.56
CA LEU A 123 -2.10 2.49 -12.26
C LEU A 123 -1.20 3.72 -12.17
N ALA A 124 -0.10 3.63 -11.42
CA ALA A 124 0.82 4.75 -11.19
C ALA A 124 2.17 4.55 -11.90
N PRO A 125 2.68 5.55 -12.64
CA PRO A 125 3.99 5.45 -13.26
C PRO A 125 5.08 5.54 -12.18
N CYS A 126 6.10 4.70 -12.33
CA CYS A 126 7.22 4.64 -11.40
C CYS A 126 8.54 4.97 -12.11
N VAL A 127 9.37 5.83 -11.52
CA VAL A 127 10.77 5.96 -11.94
C VAL A 127 11.59 4.76 -11.48
N GLY A 128 11.29 4.31 -10.27
CA GLY A 128 11.69 3.02 -9.73
C GLY A 128 10.64 2.52 -8.76
N ALA A 129 10.68 1.24 -8.45
CA ALA A 129 9.87 0.56 -7.45
C ALA A 129 10.76 -0.38 -6.65
N ASP A 130 10.31 -0.81 -5.48
CA ASP A 130 10.96 -1.88 -4.75
C ASP A 130 10.04 -3.03 -4.38
N ARG A 131 10.67 -4.12 -3.92
CA ARG A 131 10.01 -5.32 -3.40
C ARG A 131 9.31 -5.09 -2.04
N LEU A 132 9.50 -3.92 -1.43
CA LEU A 132 8.93 -3.54 -0.12
C LEU A 132 7.64 -2.71 -0.25
N GLY A 133 7.22 -2.37 -1.46
CA GLY A 133 5.97 -1.64 -1.70
C GLY A 133 6.16 -0.17 -2.03
N TYR A 134 7.38 0.35 -2.06
CA TYR A 134 7.60 1.77 -2.27
C TYR A 134 7.89 2.09 -3.72
N ARG A 135 7.44 3.28 -4.14
CA ARG A 135 7.77 3.84 -5.45
C ARG A 135 8.69 5.05 -5.33
N LEU A 136 9.58 5.18 -6.30
CA LEU A 136 10.31 6.41 -6.58
C LEU A 136 9.59 7.14 -7.72
N GLY A 137 8.89 8.23 -7.41
CA GLY A 137 8.30 9.13 -8.42
C GLY A 137 9.24 10.28 -8.83
N TYR A 138 8.75 11.25 -9.61
CA TYR A 138 9.54 12.42 -10.07
C TYR A 138 9.84 13.46 -8.97
N GLY A 139 9.19 13.38 -7.81
CA GLY A 139 9.45 14.24 -6.66
C GLY A 139 8.33 15.22 -6.29
N GLY A 140 7.23 15.27 -7.06
CA GLY A 140 6.08 16.15 -6.74
C GLY A 140 5.11 15.62 -5.68
N GLY A 141 5.28 14.36 -5.23
CA GLY A 141 4.41 13.74 -4.21
C GLY A 141 2.95 13.52 -4.64
N TYR A 142 2.64 13.67 -5.94
CA TYR A 142 1.26 13.64 -6.43
C TYR A 142 0.53 12.33 -6.15
N TYR A 143 1.17 11.19 -6.43
CA TYR A 143 0.54 9.89 -6.19
C TYR A 143 0.54 9.51 -4.70
N ASP A 144 1.49 10.00 -3.89
CA ASP A 144 1.43 9.81 -2.43
C ASP A 144 0.22 10.53 -1.83
N ARG A 145 -0.17 11.68 -2.39
CA ARG A 145 -1.43 12.37 -2.07
C ARG A 145 -2.64 11.60 -2.58
N LEU A 146 -2.63 11.13 -3.83
CA LEU A 146 -3.71 10.29 -4.36
C LEU A 146 -3.97 9.07 -3.46
N LEU A 147 -2.92 8.33 -3.09
CA LEU A 147 -3.02 7.14 -2.24
C LEU A 147 -3.52 7.47 -0.81
N ALA A 148 -3.55 8.74 -0.41
CA ALA A 148 -4.16 9.18 0.83
C ALA A 148 -5.68 9.37 0.74
N GLU A 149 -6.19 9.56 -0.48
CA GLU A 149 -7.58 9.96 -0.75
C GLU A 149 -8.43 8.82 -1.32
N VAL A 150 -7.80 7.79 -1.90
CA VAL A 150 -8.50 6.59 -2.36
C VAL A 150 -9.09 5.80 -1.18
N ARG A 151 -10.16 5.04 -1.46
CA ARG A 151 -10.80 4.15 -0.50
C ARG A 151 -9.92 2.94 -0.20
N SER A 152 -10.14 2.31 0.96
CA SER A 152 -9.32 1.18 1.45
C SER A 152 -9.36 -0.08 0.58
N ASN A 153 -10.38 -0.22 -0.27
CA ASN A 153 -10.54 -1.34 -1.20
C ASN A 153 -10.14 -0.97 -2.65
N THR A 154 -9.50 0.18 -2.88
CA THR A 154 -8.91 0.52 -4.17
C THR A 154 -7.63 -0.27 -4.37
N HIS A 155 -7.52 -0.97 -5.50
CA HIS A 155 -6.28 -1.63 -5.88
C HIS A 155 -5.25 -0.62 -6.35
N THR A 156 -4.00 -0.74 -5.90
CA THR A 156 -2.92 0.20 -6.25
C THR A 156 -1.74 -0.52 -6.85
N ILE A 157 -1.45 -0.23 -8.12
CA ILE A 157 -0.40 -0.90 -8.88
C ILE A 157 0.58 0.11 -9.45
N GLY A 158 1.83 0.02 -9.02
CA GLY A 158 2.91 0.77 -9.64
C GLY A 158 3.39 0.08 -10.92
N VAL A 159 3.67 0.88 -11.94
CA VAL A 159 4.04 0.40 -13.28
C VAL A 159 5.45 0.87 -13.62
N CYS A 160 6.36 -0.07 -13.86
CA CYS A 160 7.73 0.21 -14.27
C CYS A 160 8.30 -0.93 -15.12
N PHE A 161 9.48 -0.70 -15.70
CA PHE A 161 10.24 -1.78 -16.32
C PHE A 161 11.09 -2.52 -15.28
N ASP A 162 11.49 -3.76 -15.60
CA ASP A 162 12.28 -4.64 -14.73
C ASP A 162 13.55 -3.98 -14.17
N PHE A 163 14.26 -3.21 -14.99
CA PHE A 163 15.50 -2.56 -14.54
C PHE A 163 15.27 -1.51 -13.44
N ALA A 164 14.03 -1.03 -13.32
CA ALA A 164 13.62 -0.03 -12.35
C ALA A 164 12.99 -0.65 -11.10
N LEU A 165 12.85 -1.98 -11.06
CA LEU A 165 12.49 -2.73 -9.88
C LEU A 165 13.75 -3.11 -9.09
N LEU A 166 13.82 -2.65 -7.84
CA LEU A 166 14.97 -2.79 -6.96
C LEU A 166 14.61 -3.61 -5.71
N ASP A 167 15.61 -4.02 -4.93
CA ASP A 167 15.35 -4.72 -3.67
C ASP A 167 14.78 -3.81 -2.59
N ALA A 168 15.31 -2.58 -2.48
CA ALA A 168 14.85 -1.56 -1.56
C ALA A 168 15.15 -0.15 -2.09
N LEU A 169 14.22 0.77 -1.88
CA LEU A 169 14.39 2.19 -2.14
C LEU A 169 14.70 2.96 -0.85
N PRO A 170 15.44 4.08 -0.92
CA PRO A 170 15.42 5.07 0.14
C PRO A 170 13.99 5.63 0.26
N THR A 171 13.42 5.57 1.47
CA THR A 171 12.05 6.05 1.74
C THR A 171 12.04 7.31 2.61
N ASP A 172 10.93 8.02 2.56
CA ASP A 172 10.56 9.13 3.44
C ASP A 172 9.29 8.77 4.22
N PRO A 173 9.04 9.36 5.41
CA PRO A 173 7.86 9.02 6.24
C PRO A 173 6.49 9.25 5.59
N TRP A 174 6.42 10.02 4.51
CA TRP A 174 5.18 10.27 3.75
C TRP A 174 5.04 9.42 2.50
N ASP A 175 6.03 8.59 2.16
CA ASP A 175 5.88 7.66 1.04
C ASP A 175 4.86 6.59 1.40
N ARG A 176 3.94 6.34 0.46
CA ARG A 176 2.90 5.32 0.63
C ARG A 176 3.27 4.04 -0.11
N GLN A 177 2.93 2.92 0.52
CA GLN A 177 3.08 1.60 -0.10
C GLN A 177 1.98 1.33 -1.11
N PHE A 178 2.36 0.66 -2.19
CA PHE A 178 1.47 0.10 -3.19
C PHE A 178 1.15 -1.36 -2.87
N GLU A 179 -0.02 -1.82 -3.30
CA GLU A 179 -0.45 -3.22 -3.17
C GLU A 179 0.34 -4.14 -4.11
N ALA A 180 0.70 -3.65 -5.30
CA ALA A 180 1.51 -4.40 -6.24
C ALA A 180 2.38 -3.51 -7.13
N PHE A 181 3.38 -4.14 -7.76
CA PHE A 181 4.12 -3.59 -8.88
C PHE A 181 4.06 -4.53 -10.07
N CYS A 182 3.80 -3.98 -11.25
CA CYS A 182 3.75 -4.71 -12.50
C CYS A 182 4.92 -4.28 -13.39
N THR A 183 5.67 -5.27 -13.90
CA THR A 183 6.73 -5.10 -14.90
C THR A 183 6.42 -5.90 -16.16
N GLU A 184 7.29 -5.84 -17.17
CA GLU A 184 7.16 -6.69 -18.35
C GLU A 184 7.28 -8.20 -18.01
N SER A 185 7.99 -8.57 -16.93
CA SER A 185 8.33 -9.97 -16.62
C SER A 185 7.65 -10.54 -15.39
N GLN A 186 7.19 -9.71 -14.45
CA GLN A 186 6.56 -10.16 -13.21
C GLN A 186 5.52 -9.19 -12.66
N VAL A 187 4.67 -9.72 -11.78
CA VAL A 187 3.87 -8.94 -10.84
C VAL A 187 4.40 -9.26 -9.45
N ILE A 188 4.66 -8.23 -8.65
CA ILE A 188 5.12 -8.38 -7.29
C ILE A 188 4.07 -7.80 -6.38
N HIS A 189 3.63 -8.62 -5.44
CA HIS A 189 2.87 -8.18 -4.29
C HIS A 189 3.86 -8.07 -3.13
N PRO A 190 4.21 -6.84 -2.70
CA PRO A 190 4.99 -6.65 -1.48
C PRO A 190 4.31 -7.42 -0.37
N GLN A 191 5.04 -8.30 0.30
CA GLN A 191 4.50 -8.94 1.48
C GLN A 191 4.15 -7.82 2.45
N SER A 192 2.88 -7.73 2.82
CA SER A 192 2.38 -6.79 3.80
C SER A 192 3.14 -7.08 5.09
N HIS A 193 4.21 -6.34 5.34
CA HIS A 193 4.77 -6.28 6.67
C HIS A 193 3.74 -5.47 7.44
N GLY A 194 2.77 -6.17 8.04
CA GLY A 194 2.03 -5.61 9.17
C GLY A 194 3.03 -4.97 10.13
N PRO A 195 2.59 -4.04 10.99
CA PRO A 195 3.50 -3.32 11.87
C PRO A 195 4.41 -4.34 12.56
N THR A 196 5.75 -4.15 12.58
CA THR A 196 6.64 -5.18 13.18
C THR A 196 6.36 -5.38 14.66
N HIS A 197 5.76 -4.35 15.29
CA HIS A 197 5.28 -4.36 16.65
C HIS A 197 3.86 -3.81 16.72
N ILE A 198 3.01 -4.41 17.54
CA ILE A 198 1.69 -3.93 17.91
C ILE A 198 1.73 -3.32 19.30
N ARG A 199 0.92 -2.29 19.54
CA ARG A 199 0.63 -1.76 20.87
C ARG A 199 -0.75 -2.26 21.30
N ILE A 200 -0.81 -2.97 22.41
CA ILE A 200 -2.07 -3.47 22.98
C ILE A 200 -2.28 -2.96 24.40
N THR A 201 -3.54 -2.93 24.82
CA THR A 201 -3.93 -2.71 26.21
C THR A 201 -4.25 -4.06 26.85
N ILE A 202 -3.68 -4.35 28.02
CA ILE A 202 -3.91 -5.59 28.74
C ILE A 202 -4.62 -5.27 30.04
N LYS A 203 -5.89 -5.67 30.16
CA LYS A 203 -6.70 -5.50 31.36
C LYS A 203 -6.44 -6.66 32.31
N LEU A 204 -6.02 -6.34 33.53
CA LEU A 204 -5.64 -7.30 34.55
C LEU A 204 -6.75 -7.46 35.58
N PHE A 205 -7.03 -8.70 35.96
CA PHE A 205 -8.02 -9.04 36.98
C PHE A 205 -7.45 -10.03 38.00
N ALA A 206 -8.02 -10.01 39.21
CA ALA A 206 -7.69 -10.94 40.30
C ALA A 206 -6.17 -11.10 40.49
N VAL A 207 -5.66 -12.34 40.45
CA VAL A 207 -4.24 -12.64 40.71
C VAL A 207 -3.27 -11.89 39.79
N TYR A 208 -3.67 -11.59 38.54
CA TYR A 208 -2.85 -10.79 37.63
C TYR A 208 -2.77 -9.33 38.08
N GLN A 209 -3.90 -8.74 38.48
CA GLN A 209 -3.94 -7.38 38.99
C GLN A 209 -3.15 -7.23 40.30
N GLU A 210 -3.30 -8.19 41.21
CA GLU A 210 -2.55 -8.22 42.48
C GLU A 210 -1.04 -8.33 42.25
N THR A 211 -0.62 -9.18 41.31
CA THR A 211 0.80 -9.42 41.02
C THR A 211 1.48 -8.21 40.38
N PHE A 212 0.81 -7.54 39.44
CA PHE A 212 1.37 -6.38 38.74
C PHE A 212 1.08 -5.03 39.43
N GLY A 213 0.19 -5.00 40.43
CA GLY A 213 -0.20 -3.79 41.16
C GLY A 213 -0.92 -2.74 40.31
N LYS A 214 -1.44 -3.12 39.14
CA LYS A 214 -2.12 -2.24 38.18
C LYS A 214 -3.34 -2.94 37.59
N SER A 215 -4.39 -2.18 37.27
CA SER A 215 -5.59 -2.70 36.59
C SER A 215 -5.40 -2.87 35.08
N GLU A 216 -4.39 -2.19 34.50
CA GLU A 216 -4.06 -2.30 33.08
C GLU A 216 -2.58 -2.07 32.80
N LEU A 217 -2.12 -2.62 31.69
CA LEU A 217 -0.79 -2.42 31.12
C LEU A 217 -0.92 -2.07 29.65
N ILE A 218 0.00 -1.24 29.13
CA ILE A 218 0.13 -1.01 27.69
C ILE A 218 1.47 -1.57 27.28
N TRP A 219 1.46 -2.58 26.41
CA TRP A 219 2.67 -3.25 25.93
C TRP A 219 2.84 -3.06 24.43
N GLU A 220 4.09 -2.84 24.02
CA GLU A 220 4.53 -2.98 22.63
C GLU A 220 5.15 -4.38 22.47
N LEU A 221 4.63 -5.14 21.51
CA LEU A 221 4.96 -6.55 21.32
C LEU A 221 5.16 -6.84 19.83
N PRO A 222 5.94 -7.86 19.44
CA PRO A 222 6.06 -8.26 18.05
C PRO A 222 4.68 -8.58 17.45
N ALA A 223 4.40 -8.13 16.23
CA ALA A 223 3.17 -8.50 15.56
C ALA A 223 3.12 -10.00 15.25
N GLY A 224 1.90 -10.55 15.27
CA GLY A 224 1.68 -11.99 15.16
C GLY A 224 1.82 -12.74 16.49
N ILE A 225 2.02 -12.03 17.61
CA ILE A 225 1.93 -12.65 18.93
C ILE A 225 0.47 -13.03 19.26
N THR A 226 0.31 -14.15 19.95
CA THR A 226 -0.97 -14.67 20.40
C THR A 226 -1.31 -14.26 21.83
N ALA A 227 -2.60 -14.33 22.20
CA ALA A 227 -3.05 -14.08 23.58
C ALA A 227 -2.34 -14.98 24.60
N GLY A 228 -2.10 -16.25 24.26
CA GLY A 228 -1.37 -17.21 25.09
C GLY A 228 0.09 -16.83 25.29
N GLU A 229 0.79 -16.43 24.22
CA GLU A 229 2.18 -15.97 24.32
C GLU A 229 2.33 -14.71 25.16
N VAL A 230 1.34 -13.80 25.13
CA VAL A 230 1.32 -12.64 26.05
C VAL A 230 1.22 -13.09 27.51
N CYS A 231 0.41 -14.11 27.80
CA CYS A 231 0.34 -14.70 29.14
C CYS A 231 1.67 -15.34 29.56
N ASP A 232 2.34 -16.04 28.64
CA ASP A 232 3.64 -16.65 28.89
C ASP A 232 4.72 -15.60 29.19
N LEU A 233 4.70 -14.47 28.49
CA LEU A 233 5.56 -13.32 28.78
C LEU A 233 5.27 -12.72 30.17
N MET A 234 4.01 -12.67 30.60
CA MET A 234 3.67 -12.23 31.96
C MET A 234 4.21 -13.18 33.02
N ILE A 235 4.10 -14.49 32.80
CA ILE A 235 4.62 -15.52 33.69
C ILE A 235 6.14 -15.48 33.73
N GLN A 236 6.81 -15.21 32.60
CA GLN A 236 8.25 -15.03 32.58
C GLN A 236 8.70 -13.86 33.47
N LYS A 237 7.93 -12.77 33.51
CA LYS A 237 8.19 -11.64 34.42
C LYS A 237 7.83 -11.96 35.87
N HIS A 238 6.79 -12.74 36.09
CA HIS A 238 6.26 -13.12 37.41
C HIS A 238 5.96 -14.63 37.48
N PRO A 239 6.98 -15.47 37.77
CA PRO A 239 6.83 -16.93 37.70
C PRO A 239 5.76 -17.53 38.62
N ASN A 240 5.38 -16.82 39.68
CA ASN A 240 4.28 -17.20 40.58
C ASN A 240 2.92 -17.31 39.88
N LEU A 241 2.76 -16.71 38.69
CA LEU A 241 1.55 -16.83 37.87
C LEU A 241 1.46 -18.16 37.11
N GLY A 242 2.54 -18.94 37.03
CA GLY A 242 2.62 -20.12 36.16
C GLY A 242 1.54 -21.17 36.42
N HIS A 243 1.11 -21.34 37.67
CA HIS A 243 0.05 -22.29 38.04
C HIS A 243 -1.33 -21.91 37.43
N TRP A 244 -1.54 -20.65 37.05
CA TRP A 244 -2.80 -20.17 36.48
C TRP A 244 -2.84 -20.24 34.95
N ARG A 245 -1.71 -20.50 34.28
CA ARG A 245 -1.60 -20.44 32.81
C ARG A 245 -2.68 -21.26 32.08
N ASN A 246 -2.86 -22.51 32.49
CA ASN A 246 -3.80 -23.43 31.84
C ASN A 246 -5.27 -23.20 32.25
N MET A 247 -5.51 -22.43 33.30
CA MET A 247 -6.86 -22.11 33.79
C MET A 247 -7.33 -20.73 33.32
N THR A 248 -6.42 -19.91 32.81
CA THR A 248 -6.71 -18.54 32.37
C THR A 248 -7.46 -18.58 31.04
N ARG A 249 -8.59 -17.87 31.00
CA ARG A 249 -9.35 -17.61 29.78
C ARG A 249 -8.97 -16.24 29.21
N PHE A 250 -9.07 -16.11 27.90
CA PHE A 250 -8.69 -14.91 27.17
C PHE A 250 -9.91 -14.25 26.55
N GLY A 251 -9.95 -12.92 26.62
CA GLY A 251 -10.89 -12.09 25.87
C GLY A 251 -10.16 -11.02 25.08
N ILE A 252 -10.56 -10.79 23.82
CA ILE A 252 -10.08 -9.67 23.00
C ILE A 252 -11.29 -8.83 22.61
N ASN A 253 -11.24 -7.52 22.87
CA ASN A 253 -12.29 -6.57 22.46
C ASN A 253 -13.72 -7.07 22.83
N PHE A 254 -13.89 -7.49 24.09
CA PHE A 254 -15.14 -8.03 24.66
C PHE A 254 -15.60 -9.41 24.15
N GLN A 255 -14.79 -10.13 23.38
CA GLN A 255 -15.10 -11.49 22.91
C GLN A 255 -14.15 -12.52 23.50
N PHE A 256 -14.68 -13.65 23.99
CA PHE A 256 -13.85 -14.77 24.42
C PHE A 256 -13.18 -15.44 23.23
N VAL A 257 -11.89 -15.74 23.37
CA VAL A 257 -11.05 -16.27 22.29
C VAL A 257 -10.16 -17.42 22.79
N PRO A 258 -9.75 -18.36 21.91
CA PRO A 258 -8.70 -19.32 22.25
C PRO A 258 -7.35 -18.61 22.41
N ASP A 259 -6.44 -19.23 23.16
CA ASP A 259 -5.13 -18.66 23.45
C ASP A 259 -4.25 -18.51 22.20
N SER A 260 -4.49 -19.32 21.16
CA SER A 260 -3.84 -19.23 19.85
C SER A 260 -4.26 -18.02 18.99
N THR A 261 -5.14 -17.16 19.49
CA THR A 261 -5.65 -16.02 18.71
C THR A 261 -4.61 -14.93 18.59
N LEU A 262 -4.32 -14.52 17.35
CA LEU A 262 -3.37 -13.44 17.04
C LEU A 262 -3.93 -12.09 17.46
N LEU A 263 -3.07 -11.28 18.08
CA LEU A 263 -3.39 -9.91 18.49
C LEU A 263 -3.09 -8.91 17.36
N ARG A 264 -3.90 -7.84 17.32
CA ARG A 264 -3.78 -6.72 16.39
C ARG A 264 -3.42 -5.44 17.13
N ASP A 265 -2.91 -4.47 16.39
CA ASP A 265 -2.61 -3.15 16.95
C ASP A 265 -3.88 -2.49 17.49
N GLY A 266 -3.79 -1.97 18.72
CA GLY A 266 -4.90 -1.36 19.44
C GLY A 266 -5.83 -2.33 20.18
N ASP A 267 -5.61 -3.64 20.11
CA ASP A 267 -6.46 -4.61 20.81
C ASP A 267 -6.45 -4.43 22.34
N GLU A 268 -7.62 -4.66 22.95
CA GLU A 268 -7.76 -4.83 24.39
C GLU A 268 -7.82 -6.31 24.75
N LEU A 269 -6.73 -6.83 25.33
CA LEU A 269 -6.62 -8.20 25.84
C LEU A 269 -7.01 -8.27 27.32
N VAL A 270 -7.82 -9.25 27.67
CA VAL A 270 -8.24 -9.54 29.05
C VAL A 270 -7.76 -10.94 29.45
N LEU A 271 -7.10 -11.05 30.60
CA LEU A 271 -6.74 -12.34 31.22
C LEU A 271 -7.68 -12.62 32.40
N ILE A 272 -8.45 -13.69 32.30
CA ILE A 272 -9.47 -14.08 33.28
C ILE A 272 -9.05 -15.38 33.94
N PRO A 273 -8.37 -15.35 35.09
CA PRO A 273 -8.11 -16.54 35.89
C PRO A 273 -9.44 -17.06 36.48
N PRO A 274 -9.51 -18.34 36.87
CA PRO A 274 -10.66 -18.85 37.60
C PRO A 274 -10.79 -18.10 38.93
N VAL A 275 -11.94 -17.49 39.17
CA VAL A 275 -12.24 -16.85 40.45
C VAL A 275 -12.86 -17.86 41.39
N SER A 276 -12.48 -17.81 42.66
CA SER A 276 -13.11 -18.58 43.74
C SER A 276 -14.50 -17.98 44.02
N GLY A 277 -15.48 -18.28 43.16
CA GLY A 277 -16.88 -17.93 43.36
C GLY A 277 -17.59 -17.47 42.08
N GLY A 278 -18.36 -18.38 41.48
CA GLY A 278 -19.38 -18.09 40.47
C GLY A 278 -18.95 -18.26 39.04
#